data_AF-A0A2E6TV27-F1
#
_entry.id   AF-A0A2E6TV27-F1
#
_cell.length_a   1.000
_cell.length_b   1.000
_cell.length_c   1.000
_cell.angle_alpha   90.00
_cell.angle_beta   90.00
_cell.angle_gamma   90.00
#
_symmetry.space_group_name_H-M   'P 1'
#
loop_
_entity.id
_entity.type
_entity.pdbx_description
1 polymer ?
#
loop_
_entity_poly.entity_id
_entity_poly.type
_entity_poly.pdbx_seq_one_letter_code
_entity_poly.pdbx_strand_id
1 'polypeptide(L)'
;MVIKNKTVERAHQMKAALENNNATEVDFAGMTYAKFCSGVAPSFTKREQYEESLLTAAGQRQEIDNADLDTAEHVAHMRDAIRCHPGYGPNSALYVQCGYVADNQKKSGLTRSMGKEQDKSIPSTNLEE
;
A
#
# COMPACT_ATOMS: atom_id res chain seq x y z
N MET A 1 10.53 13.29 14.53
CA MET A 1 11.97 13.05 14.29
C MET A 1 12.46 11.70 14.79
N VAL A 2 12.43 10.68 13.93
CA VAL A 2 13.07 9.38 14.23
C VAL A 2 14.58 9.50 14.00
N ILE A 3 15.36 9.69 15.07
CA ILE A 3 16.83 9.73 15.00
C ILE A 3 17.39 8.30 15.12
N LYS A 4 17.71 7.67 13.99
CA LYS A 4 18.34 6.33 14.00
C LYS A 4 19.86 6.36 14.21
N ASN A 5 20.49 7.53 14.05
CA ASN A 5 21.94 7.67 14.16
C ASN A 5 22.33 8.19 15.55
N LYS A 6 23.05 7.37 16.31
CA LYS A 6 23.53 7.69 17.67
C LYS A 6 24.28 9.01 17.75
N THR A 7 25.06 9.39 16.74
CA THR A 7 25.82 10.65 16.73
C THR A 7 24.91 11.87 16.64
N VAL A 8 23.80 11.77 15.92
CA VAL A 8 22.82 12.87 15.79
C VAL A 8 21.99 12.99 17.06
N GLU A 9 21.67 11.87 17.69
CA GLU A 9 21.04 11.85 19.01
C GLU A 9 21.95 12.52 20.05
N ARG A 10 23.25 12.20 20.02
CA ARG A 10 24.25 12.88 20.84
C ARG A 10 24.34 14.37 20.53
N ALA A 11 24.27 14.79 19.27
CA ALA A 11 24.27 16.21 18.94
C ALA A 11 23.07 16.96 19.55
N HIS A 12 21.88 16.34 19.55
CA HIS A 12 20.69 16.90 20.20
C HIS A 12 20.86 16.97 21.73
N GLN A 13 21.35 15.89 22.35
CA GLN A 13 21.63 15.86 23.79
C GLN A 13 22.69 16.89 24.20
N MET A 14 23.75 17.05 23.41
CA MET A 14 24.81 18.04 23.64
C MET A 14 24.26 19.46 23.55
N LYS A 15 23.43 19.76 22.55
CA LYS A 15 22.78 21.07 22.44
C LYS A 15 21.95 21.38 23.69
N ALA A 16 21.07 20.46 24.08
CA ALA A 16 20.21 20.62 25.27
C ALA A 16 21.03 20.72 26.57
N ALA A 17 22.10 19.94 26.71
CA ALA A 17 22.98 19.99 27.88
C ALA A 17 23.72 21.34 27.97
N LEU A 18 24.21 21.87 26.85
CA LEU A 18 24.88 23.18 26.83
C LEU A 18 23.91 24.32 27.20
N GLU A 19 22.67 24.27 26.71
CA GLU A 19 21.62 25.23 27.07
C GLU A 19 21.24 25.14 28.55
N ASN A 20 20.97 23.93 29.05
CA ASN A 20 20.52 23.72 30.44
C ASN A 20 21.59 24.07 31.49
N ASN A 21 22.87 24.08 31.10
CA ASN A 21 23.98 24.43 31.98
C ASN A 21 24.51 25.86 31.74
N ASN A 22 23.81 26.68 30.96
CA ASN A 22 24.21 28.05 30.61
C ASN A 22 25.63 28.13 30.00
N ALA A 23 26.04 27.09 29.29
CA ALA A 23 27.38 26.96 28.68
C ALA A 23 27.40 27.47 27.22
N THR A 24 26.45 28.32 26.85
CA THR A 24 26.30 28.85 25.47
C THR A 24 27.35 29.89 25.10
N GLU A 25 27.95 30.55 26.09
CA GLU A 25 29.01 31.56 25.88
C GLU A 25 30.43 31.02 26.10
N VAL A 26 30.55 29.77 26.55
CA VAL A 26 31.84 29.14 26.83
C VAL A 26 32.51 28.69 25.53
N ASP A 27 33.80 29.00 25.39
CA ASP A 27 34.62 28.45 24.31
C ASP A 27 35.22 27.10 24.72
N PHE A 28 34.90 26.05 23.97
CA PHE A 28 35.45 24.72 24.17
C PHE A 28 36.55 24.46 23.15
N ALA A 29 37.75 24.97 23.42
CA ALA A 29 38.93 24.82 22.54
C ALA A 29 38.69 25.31 21.11
N GLY A 30 38.13 26.51 20.94
CA GLY A 30 37.79 27.09 19.65
C GLY A 30 36.47 26.58 19.03
N MET A 31 35.70 25.79 19.79
CA MET A 31 34.34 25.39 19.46
C MET A 31 33.34 26.17 20.32
N THR A 32 32.72 27.19 19.73
CA THR A 32 31.62 27.92 20.35
C THR A 32 30.30 27.18 20.15
N TYR A 33 29.34 27.40 21.05
CA TYR A 33 27.97 26.89 20.90
C TYR A 33 27.36 27.28 19.54
N ALA A 34 27.57 28.53 19.10
CA ALA A 34 27.11 29.00 17.79
C ALA A 34 27.70 28.16 16.64
N LYS A 35 29.02 27.91 16.66
CA LYS A 35 29.71 27.11 15.63
C LYS A 35 29.23 25.66 15.62
N PHE A 36 29.03 25.07 16.80
CA PHE A 36 28.46 23.73 16.94
C PHE A 36 27.03 23.67 16.35
N CYS A 37 26.16 24.59 16.77
CA CYS A 37 24.76 24.66 16.29
C CYS A 37 24.68 24.84 14.78
N SER A 38 25.47 25.75 14.20
CA SER A 38 25.53 25.94 12.75
C SER A 38 26.05 24.69 12.03
N GLY A 39 27.01 23.95 12.61
CA GLY A 39 27.55 22.73 12.03
C GLY A 39 26.54 21.57 11.99
N VAL A 40 25.68 21.45 13.01
CA VAL A 40 24.69 20.36 13.09
C VAL A 40 23.36 20.69 12.42
N ALA A 41 23.03 21.98 12.28
CA ALA A 41 21.75 22.46 11.73
C ALA A 41 21.36 21.83 10.37
N PRO A 42 22.25 21.72 9.36
CA PRO A 42 21.88 21.12 8.07
C PRO A 42 21.36 19.68 8.20
N SER A 43 21.93 18.93 9.14
CA SER A 43 21.54 17.55 9.44
C SER A 43 20.10 17.49 9.98
N PHE A 44 19.73 18.43 10.85
CA PHE A 44 18.38 18.53 11.40
C PHE A 44 17.37 19.00 10.35
N THR A 45 17.69 20.06 9.60
CA THR A 45 16.85 20.57 8.52
C THR A 45 16.54 19.50 7.47
N LYS A 46 17.51 18.67 7.09
CA LYS A 46 17.27 17.59 6.12
C LYS A 46 16.33 16.50 6.63
N ARG A 47 16.33 16.25 7.95
CA ARG A 47 15.40 15.28 8.55
C ARG A 47 13.99 15.83 8.64
N GLU A 48 13.86 17.09 9.00
CA GLU A 48 12.58 17.81 8.98
C GLU A 48 11.96 17.80 7.57
N GLN A 49 12.74 18.21 6.56
CA GLN A 49 12.32 18.14 5.15
C GLN A 49 11.89 16.73 4.72
N TYR A 50 12.57 15.70 5.21
CA TYR A 50 12.20 14.32 4.91
C TYR A 50 10.86 13.93 5.57
N GLU A 51 10.65 14.28 6.85
CA GLU A 51 9.39 14.01 7.54
C GLU A 51 8.22 14.75 6.89
N GLU A 52 8.43 16.00 6.48
CA GLU A 52 7.46 16.76 5.67
C GLU A 52 7.15 16.04 4.35
N SER A 53 8.19 15.57 3.63
CA SER A 53 8.00 14.87 2.36
C SER A 53 7.21 13.56 2.52
N LEU A 54 7.38 12.85 3.64
CA LEU A 54 6.62 11.64 3.95
C LEU A 54 5.14 11.95 4.19
N LEU A 55 4.85 13.05 4.90
CA LEU A 55 3.47 13.49 5.11
C LEU A 55 2.81 13.88 3.78
N THR A 56 3.52 14.63 2.93
CA THR A 56 3.03 14.97 1.58
C THR A 56 2.80 13.72 0.74
N ALA A 57 3.74 12.77 0.73
CA ALA A 57 3.61 11.53 -0.02
C ALA A 57 2.42 10.68 0.47
N ALA A 58 2.16 10.65 1.78
CA ALA A 58 0.98 9.98 2.32
C ALA A 58 -0.33 10.65 1.86
N GLY A 59 -0.40 11.98 1.84
CA GLY A 59 -1.54 12.72 1.31
C GLY A 59 -1.77 12.45 -0.18
N GLN A 60 -0.72 12.55 -0.99
CA GLN A 60 -0.77 12.24 -2.42
C GLN A 60 -1.20 10.79 -2.68
N ARG A 61 -0.76 9.85 -1.85
CA ARG A 61 -1.18 8.45 -1.97
C ARG A 61 -2.68 8.31 -1.74
N GLN A 62 -3.23 8.97 -0.73
CA GLN A 62 -4.68 8.95 -0.49
C GLN A 62 -5.44 9.58 -1.66
N GLU A 63 -4.93 10.66 -2.25
CA GLU A 63 -5.54 11.29 -3.43
C GLU A 63 -5.54 10.36 -4.65
N ILE A 64 -4.45 9.62 -4.87
CA ILE A 64 -4.37 8.58 -5.92
C ILE A 64 -5.41 7.49 -5.65
N ASP A 65 -5.45 6.95 -4.44
CA ASP A 65 -6.38 5.88 -4.09
C ASP A 65 -7.85 6.35 -4.29
N ASN A 66 -8.17 7.62 -4.00
CA ASN A 66 -9.49 8.20 -4.28
C ASN A 66 -9.76 8.33 -5.80
N ALA A 67 -8.80 8.83 -6.57
CA ALA A 67 -8.94 8.96 -8.02
C ALA A 67 -9.06 7.59 -8.73
N ASP A 68 -8.44 6.54 -8.17
CA ASP A 68 -8.54 5.18 -8.66
C ASP A 68 -9.95 4.60 -8.43
N LEU A 69 -10.63 4.97 -7.33
CA LEU A 69 -12.03 4.61 -7.12
C LEU A 69 -12.94 5.23 -8.18
N ASP A 70 -12.76 6.52 -8.46
CA ASP A 70 -13.51 7.20 -9.52
C ASP A 70 -13.23 6.55 -10.89
N THR A 71 -11.96 6.21 -11.16
CA THR A 71 -11.56 5.52 -12.39
C THR A 71 -12.27 4.17 -12.54
N ALA A 72 -12.34 3.39 -11.45
CA ALA A 72 -13.02 2.10 -11.46
C ALA A 72 -14.53 2.23 -11.76
N GLU A 73 -15.19 3.25 -11.20
CA GLU A 73 -16.59 3.56 -11.48
C GLU A 73 -16.80 3.92 -12.96
N HIS A 74 -15.97 4.81 -13.51
CA HIS A 74 -16.07 5.21 -14.92
C HIS A 74 -15.83 4.03 -15.88
N VAL A 75 -14.87 3.15 -15.56
CA VAL A 75 -14.62 1.94 -16.34
C VAL A 75 -15.83 1.00 -16.28
N ALA A 76 -16.44 0.81 -15.12
CA ALA A 76 -17.65 -0.01 -14.97
C ALA A 76 -18.82 0.56 -15.78
N HIS A 77 -19.05 1.88 -15.71
CA HIS A 77 -20.07 2.55 -16.51
C HIS A 77 -19.85 2.39 -18.00
N MET A 78 -18.62 2.61 -18.49
CA MET A 78 -18.30 2.45 -19.90
C MET A 78 -18.49 1.00 -20.37
N ARG A 79 -18.02 0.03 -19.57
CA ARG A 79 -18.23 -1.40 -19.84
C ARG A 79 -19.71 -1.72 -20.01
N ASP A 80 -20.56 -1.22 -19.12
CA ASP A 80 -21.99 -1.50 -19.15
C ASP A 80 -22.68 -0.78 -20.31
N ALA A 81 -22.23 0.43 -20.67
CA ALA A 81 -22.66 1.12 -21.89
C ALA A 81 -22.32 0.29 -23.15
N ILE A 82 -21.10 -0.24 -23.27
CA ILE A 82 -20.68 -1.09 -24.41
C ILE A 82 -21.56 -2.34 -24.50
N ARG A 83 -21.90 -2.96 -23.35
CA ARG A 83 -22.79 -4.14 -23.32
C ARG A 83 -24.20 -3.83 -23.81
N CYS A 84 -24.73 -2.66 -23.48
CA CYS A 84 -26.09 -2.27 -23.82
C CYS A 84 -26.22 -1.58 -25.19
N HIS A 85 -25.11 -1.25 -25.85
CA HIS A 85 -25.14 -0.51 -27.10
C HIS A 85 -25.62 -1.39 -28.28
N PRO A 86 -26.60 -0.96 -29.10
CA PRO A 86 -27.19 -1.79 -30.16
C PRO A 86 -26.22 -2.27 -31.25
N GLY A 87 -25.20 -1.46 -31.59
CA GLY A 87 -24.16 -1.80 -32.56
C GLY A 87 -22.91 -2.46 -31.97
N TYR A 88 -22.83 -2.52 -30.64
CA TYR A 88 -21.78 -3.24 -29.92
C TYR A 88 -22.45 -4.27 -29.01
N GLY A 89 -21.78 -4.74 -27.97
CA GLY A 89 -22.39 -5.67 -27.03
C GLY A 89 -21.40 -6.67 -26.45
N PRO A 90 -21.89 -7.61 -25.64
CA PRO A 90 -21.06 -8.54 -24.89
C PRO A 90 -20.26 -9.52 -25.75
N ASN A 91 -20.62 -9.70 -27.03
CA ASN A 91 -19.87 -10.55 -27.98
C ASN A 91 -19.10 -9.74 -29.03
N SER A 92 -19.05 -8.41 -28.90
CA SER A 92 -18.35 -7.55 -29.86
C SER A 92 -16.83 -7.62 -29.71
N ALA A 93 -16.10 -7.41 -30.81
CA ALA A 93 -14.64 -7.36 -30.81
C ALA A 93 -14.10 -6.25 -29.87
N LEU A 94 -14.79 -5.11 -29.82
CA LEU A 94 -14.47 -3.99 -28.92
C LEU A 94 -14.50 -4.44 -27.45
N TYR A 95 -15.56 -5.15 -27.04
CA TYR A 95 -15.69 -5.63 -25.66
C TYR A 95 -14.52 -6.56 -25.27
N VAL A 96 -14.07 -7.41 -26.20
CA VAL A 96 -12.93 -8.30 -25.99
C VAL A 96 -11.60 -7.54 -25.95
N GLN A 97 -11.41 -6.55 -26.82
CA GLN A 97 -10.22 -5.70 -26.85
C GLN A 97 -10.07 -4.86 -25.57
N CYS A 98 -11.17 -4.50 -24.92
CA CYS A 98 -11.17 -3.89 -23.59
C CYS A 98 -10.71 -4.85 -22.47
N GLY A 99 -10.38 -6.11 -22.79
CA GLY A 99 -9.87 -7.11 -21.85
C GLY A 99 -10.96 -7.99 -21.22
N TYR A 100 -12.22 -7.87 -21.66
CA TYR A 100 -13.32 -8.69 -21.14
C TYR A 100 -13.51 -9.98 -21.94
N VAL A 101 -14.07 -11.01 -21.27
CA VAL A 101 -14.44 -12.27 -21.94
C VAL A 101 -15.84 -12.14 -22.54
N ALA A 102 -15.96 -12.42 -23.84
CA ALA A 102 -17.24 -12.45 -24.53
C ALA A 102 -18.20 -13.50 -23.95
N ASP A 103 -19.50 -13.22 -23.93
CA ASP A 103 -20.49 -14.11 -23.31
C ASP A 103 -20.54 -15.50 -23.97
N ASN A 104 -20.35 -15.56 -25.30
CA ASN A 104 -20.29 -16.82 -26.04
C ASN A 104 -19.02 -17.65 -25.76
N GLN A 105 -17.99 -17.06 -25.16
CA GLN A 105 -16.75 -17.74 -24.73
C GLN A 105 -16.78 -18.10 -23.24
N LYS A 106 -17.75 -17.59 -22.47
CA LYS A 106 -17.89 -17.94 -21.06
C LYS A 106 -18.37 -19.38 -20.96
N LYS A 107 -17.58 -20.23 -20.31
CA LYS A 107 -18.01 -21.58 -19.95
C LYS A 107 -19.21 -21.46 -19.01
N SER A 108 -20.34 -22.10 -19.33
CA SER A 108 -21.50 -22.11 -18.43
C SER A 108 -21.17 -22.94 -17.19
N GLY A 109 -20.83 -22.26 -16.11
CA GLY A 109 -20.47 -22.89 -14.84
C GLY A 109 -21.69 -23.35 -14.05
N LEU A 110 -22.30 -24.48 -14.46
CA LEU A 110 -23.13 -25.30 -13.56
C LEU A 110 -23.10 -26.77 -14.01
N THR A 111 -22.10 -27.52 -13.53
CA THR A 111 -22.09 -28.98 -13.65
C THR A 111 -22.84 -29.57 -12.45
N ARG A 112 -24.10 -30.00 -12.63
CA ARG A 112 -24.79 -30.82 -11.62
C ARG A 112 -24.17 -32.22 -11.66
N SER A 113 -23.46 -32.64 -10.61
CA SER A 113 -23.05 -34.04 -10.49
C SER A 113 -24.29 -34.90 -10.23
N MET A 114 -24.77 -35.61 -11.25
CA MET A 114 -25.70 -36.72 -11.03
C MET A 114 -25.00 -37.75 -10.14
N GLY A 115 -25.55 -38.00 -8.96
CA GLY A 115 -24.97 -38.90 -7.97
C GLY A 115 -24.76 -40.30 -8.54
N LYS A 116 -23.56 -40.85 -8.38
CA LYS A 116 -23.30 -42.27 -8.62
C LYS A 116 -24.03 -43.08 -7.54
N GLU A 117 -24.91 -43.99 -7.97
CA GLU A 117 -25.45 -45.07 -7.15
C GLU A 117 -24.30 -45.79 -6.42
N GLN A 118 -24.35 -45.81 -5.09
CA GLN A 118 -23.46 -46.62 -4.28
C GLN A 118 -24.05 -48.02 -4.15
N ASP A 119 -23.45 -48.95 -4.89
CA ASP A 119 -23.62 -50.39 -4.74
C ASP A 119 -23.22 -50.80 -3.31
N LYS A 120 -24.17 -51.35 -2.54
CA LYS A 120 -23.97 -51.77 -1.16
C LYS A 120 -23.44 -53.21 -1.14
N SER A 121 -22.12 -53.38 -1.14
CA SER A 121 -21.48 -54.63 -0.73
C SER A 121 -21.62 -54.84 0.78
N ILE A 122 -22.36 -55.88 1.18
CA ILE A 122 -22.58 -56.34 2.56
C ILE A 122 -21.25 -56.87 3.15
N PRO A 123 -20.83 -56.50 4.38
CA PRO A 123 -19.68 -57.14 5.02
C PRO A 123 -20.11 -58.47 5.68
N SER A 124 -19.31 -59.51 5.44
CA SER A 124 -19.43 -60.85 6.01
C SER A 124 -19.37 -60.83 7.54
N THR A 125 -20.38 -61.40 8.19
CA THR A 125 -20.43 -61.70 9.62
C THR A 125 -19.50 -62.86 9.95
N ASN A 126 -18.54 -62.65 10.87
CA ASN A 126 -17.77 -63.71 11.51
C ASN A 126 -18.65 -64.46 12.53
N LEU A 127 -18.58 -65.80 12.49
CA LEU A 127 -19.24 -66.72 13.43
C LEU A 127 -18.63 -66.63 14.83
N GLU A 128 -19.49 -66.69 15.85
CA GLU A 128 -19.14 -67.12 17.21
C GLU A 128 -19.22 -68.67 17.28
N GLU A 129 -18.13 -69.31 17.72
CA GLU A 129 -18.06 -70.32 18.81
C GLU A 129 -16.59 -70.65 19.15
#